data_AF-A0A964U5N4-F1
#
_entry.id   AF-A0A964U5N4-F1
#
_cell.length_a   1.000
_cell.length_b   1.000
_cell.length_c   1.000
_cell.angle_alpha   90.00
_cell.angle_beta   90.00
_cell.angle_gamma   90.00
#
_symmetry.space_group_name_H-M   'P 1'
#
loop_
_entity.id
_entity.type
_entity.pdbx_description
1 polymer ?
#
loop_
_entity_poly.entity_id
_entity_poly.type
_entity_poly.pdbx_seq_one_letter_code
_entity_poly.pdbx_strand_id
1 'polypeptide(L)'
;MGEGLSRAAPGKTAANDRQGDPSGGYGETHSASRLYDFQTRRLNLRYKQTGADGKDKGKKTRTVFCHSLNNTVAASPRILIPILELYQNEDGSVTVPEVLRPYMGGQEVIS
;
A
#
# COMPACT_ATOMS: atom_id res chain seq x y z
N MET A 1 -37.40 -5.34 -22.74
CA MET A 1 -36.55 -4.33 -22.08
C MET A 1 -36.12 -4.94 -20.76
N GLY A 2 -35.18 -5.88 -20.77
CA GLY A 2 -33.75 -5.63 -20.96
C GLY A 2 -33.16 -5.55 -19.56
N GLU A 3 -32.80 -6.71 -19.02
CA GLU A 3 -32.48 -6.95 -17.61
C GLU A 3 -31.40 -6.00 -17.09
N GLY A 4 -31.62 -5.48 -15.89
CA GLY A 4 -30.66 -4.63 -15.19
C GLY A 4 -29.36 -5.38 -14.98
N LEU A 5 -28.31 -4.95 -15.67
CA LEU A 5 -26.93 -5.31 -15.37
C LEU A 5 -26.69 -4.98 -13.90
N SER A 6 -26.71 -6.03 -13.07
CA SER A 6 -26.20 -6.03 -11.70
C SER A 6 -24.77 -5.48 -11.75
N ARG A 7 -24.62 -4.17 -11.50
CA ARG A 7 -23.32 -3.52 -11.37
C ARG A 7 -22.54 -4.24 -10.27
N ALA A 8 -21.46 -4.90 -10.66
CA ALA A 8 -20.65 -5.69 -9.75
C ALA A 8 -20.20 -4.83 -8.56
N ALA A 9 -20.32 -5.39 -7.35
CA ALA A 9 -19.92 -4.72 -6.12
C ALA A 9 -18.44 -4.33 -6.15
N PRO A 10 -18.09 -3.16 -5.61
CA PRO A 10 -16.84 -2.50 -5.95
C PRO A 10 -15.68 -3.04 -5.10
N GLY A 11 -14.48 -3.00 -5.68
CA GLY A 11 -13.23 -3.40 -5.04
C GLY A 11 -12.89 -4.83 -5.38
N LYS A 12 -12.19 -5.02 -6.50
CA LYS A 12 -11.48 -6.25 -6.84
C LYS A 12 -10.79 -6.13 -8.22
N THR A 13 -9.49 -5.85 -8.15
CA THR A 13 -8.48 -5.90 -9.20
C THR A 13 -8.01 -7.31 -9.61
N ALA A 14 -8.77 -8.02 -10.46
CA ALA A 14 -8.15 -8.93 -11.43
C ALA A 14 -8.43 -8.34 -12.83
N ALA A 15 -7.55 -8.60 -13.79
CA ALA A 15 -7.57 -8.03 -15.14
C ALA A 15 -8.96 -7.66 -15.65
N ASN A 16 -9.14 -6.43 -16.16
CA ASN A 16 -10.39 -6.02 -16.82
C ASN A 16 -10.78 -7.09 -17.84
N ASP A 17 -12.08 -7.31 -18.00
CA ASP A 17 -12.53 -8.21 -19.04
C ASP A 17 -12.14 -7.69 -20.44
N ARG A 18 -12.46 -8.46 -21.48
CA ARG A 18 -12.10 -8.06 -22.86
C ARG A 18 -12.77 -6.76 -23.31
N GLN A 19 -13.78 -6.26 -22.59
CA GLN A 19 -14.47 -5.00 -22.85
C GLN A 19 -13.91 -3.83 -22.03
N GLY A 20 -13.05 -4.10 -21.04
CA GLY A 20 -12.49 -3.08 -20.16
C GLY A 20 -13.24 -2.92 -18.84
N ASP A 21 -14.22 -3.77 -18.55
CA ASP A 21 -15.01 -3.72 -17.32
C ASP A 21 -14.27 -4.40 -16.16
N PRO A 22 -14.44 -3.92 -14.91
CA PRO A 22 -13.81 -4.52 -13.73
C PRO A 22 -14.23 -5.99 -13.57
N SER A 23 -13.27 -6.92 -13.53
CA SER A 23 -13.59 -8.36 -13.51
C SER A 23 -13.93 -8.93 -12.12
N GLY A 24 -13.77 -8.15 -11.05
CA GLY A 24 -14.18 -8.58 -9.71
C GLY A 24 -13.26 -9.60 -9.02
N GLY A 25 -11.98 -9.75 -9.41
CA GLY A 25 -10.96 -10.54 -8.64
C GLY A 25 -10.00 -9.72 -7.76
N TYR A 26 -9.17 -10.26 -6.86
CA TYR A 26 -8.33 -9.40 -5.99
C TYR A 26 -6.97 -9.06 -6.62
N GLY A 27 -6.46 -7.84 -6.38
CA GLY A 27 -5.15 -7.40 -6.86
C GLY A 27 -4.31 -6.70 -5.81
N GLU A 28 -3.00 -6.82 -5.98
CA GLU A 28 -2.00 -6.45 -4.99
C GLU A 28 -1.89 -4.92 -4.82
N THR A 29 -2.17 -4.44 -3.62
CA THR A 29 -1.99 -3.02 -3.25
C THR A 29 -0.68 -2.76 -2.51
N HIS A 30 -0.20 -3.73 -1.73
CA HIS A 30 0.94 -3.60 -0.84
C HIS A 30 1.72 -4.91 -0.72
N SER A 31 3.03 -4.78 -0.45
CA SER A 31 3.88 -5.87 0.01
C SER A 31 4.64 -5.41 1.25
N ALA A 32 4.69 -6.28 2.26
CA ALA A 32 5.39 -6.03 3.51
C ALA A 32 6.29 -7.24 3.79
N SER A 33 7.57 -6.98 4.02
CA SER A 33 8.57 -8.03 4.19
C SER A 33 9.51 -7.73 5.34
N ARG A 34 9.83 -8.77 6.11
CA ARG A 34 10.89 -8.74 7.14
C ARG A 34 12.02 -9.64 6.66
N LEU A 35 13.17 -9.06 6.37
CA LEU A 35 14.30 -9.77 5.76
C LEU A 35 15.39 -10.13 6.77
N TYR A 36 15.18 -9.82 8.05
CA TYR A 36 16.17 -9.97 9.11
C TYR A 36 17.51 -9.39 8.66
N ASP A 37 18.60 -10.14 8.78
CA ASP A 37 19.93 -9.69 8.42
C ASP A 37 20.35 -9.99 6.96
N PHE A 38 19.45 -10.53 6.12
CA PHE A 38 19.80 -10.98 4.77
C PHE A 38 20.38 -9.85 3.90
N GLN A 39 19.69 -8.70 3.86
CA GLN A 39 20.14 -7.53 3.10
C GLN A 39 21.30 -6.82 3.82
N THR A 40 21.23 -6.72 5.15
CA THR A 40 22.19 -5.95 5.95
C THR A 40 23.56 -6.62 6.02
N ARG A 41 23.64 -7.96 5.94
CA ARG A 41 24.90 -8.69 5.74
C ARG A 41 25.58 -8.32 4.42
N ARG A 42 24.80 -8.20 3.34
CA ARG A 42 25.30 -7.85 1.99
C ARG A 42 25.75 -6.39 1.89
N LEU A 43 25.07 -5.50 2.61
CA LEU A 43 25.38 -4.07 2.67
C LEU A 43 26.33 -3.70 3.83
N ASN A 44 26.78 -4.69 4.61
CA ASN A 44 27.60 -4.50 5.83
C ASN A 44 27.01 -3.50 6.86
N LEU A 45 25.67 -3.44 6.96
CA LEU A 45 24.95 -2.56 7.89
C LEU A 45 24.91 -3.17 9.29
N ARG A 46 25.59 -2.52 10.23
CA ARG A 46 25.82 -3.02 11.59
C ARG A 46 25.57 -1.92 12.62
N TYR A 47 25.20 -2.31 13.83
CA TYR A 47 25.12 -1.42 14.98
C TYR A 47 25.88 -2.01 16.19
N LYS A 48 26.22 -1.15 17.14
CA LYS A 48 26.82 -1.54 18.42
C LYS A 48 25.71 -1.89 19.39
N GLN A 49 25.62 -3.16 19.79
CA GLN A 49 24.71 -3.60 20.82
C GLN A 49 25.38 -3.44 22.19
N THR A 50 24.86 -2.53 23.00
CA THR A 50 25.11 -2.45 24.44
C THR A 50 24.05 -3.26 25.17
N GLY A 51 24.41 -3.95 26.27
CA GLY A 51 23.48 -4.78 27.04
C GLY A 51 22.19 -4.03 27.39
N ALA A 52 21.04 -4.69 27.23
CA ALA A 52 19.72 -4.07 27.16
C ALA A 52 19.26 -3.33 28.44
N ASP A 53 19.95 -3.49 29.57
CA ASP A 53 19.39 -3.09 30.87
C ASP A 53 20.17 -2.01 31.61
N GLY A 54 21.13 -1.31 30.99
CA GLY A 54 21.92 -0.27 31.69
C GLY A 54 22.73 -0.76 32.91
N LYS A 55 22.62 -2.05 33.27
CA LYS A 55 23.25 -2.76 34.39
C LYS A 55 24.61 -3.36 34.04
N ASP A 56 25.07 -3.16 32.81
CA ASP A 56 26.31 -3.75 32.31
C ASP A 56 27.34 -2.65 32.00
N LYS A 57 27.77 -1.92 33.04
CA LYS A 57 28.89 -0.96 33.00
C LYS A 57 30.27 -1.66 32.85
N GLY A 58 30.37 -2.61 31.91
CA GLY A 58 31.59 -3.38 31.68
C GLY A 58 31.50 -4.52 30.66
N LYS A 59 30.33 -4.82 30.08
CA LYS A 59 30.24 -5.89 29.05
C LYS A 59 30.66 -5.40 27.67
N LYS A 60 31.47 -6.22 26.99
CA LYS A 60 31.99 -6.02 25.63
C LYS A 60 30.88 -5.57 24.69
N THR A 61 31.05 -4.40 24.07
CA THR A 61 30.22 -3.96 22.95
C THR A 61 30.31 -4.99 21.82
N ARG A 62 29.18 -5.59 21.45
CA ARG A 62 29.12 -6.50 20.30
C ARG A 62 28.66 -5.72 19.07
N THR A 63 29.39 -5.84 17.98
CA THR A 63 28.91 -5.39 16.67
C THR A 63 28.01 -6.48 16.08
N VAL A 64 26.77 -6.12 15.75
CA VAL A 64 25.76 -7.05 15.17
C VAL A 64 25.16 -6.46 13.91
N PHE A 65 24.71 -7.31 12.99
CA PHE A 65 24.01 -6.86 11.79
C PHE A 65 22.61 -6.34 12.14
N CYS A 66 22.19 -5.27 11.47
CA CYS A 66 20.84 -4.73 11.62
C CYS A 66 19.80 -5.72 11.05
N HIS A 67 18.54 -5.62 11.48
CA HIS A 67 17.44 -6.24 10.76
C HIS A 67 16.80 -5.22 9.81
N SER A 68 16.56 -5.61 8.56
CA SER A 68 15.81 -4.80 7.61
C SER A 68 14.38 -5.30 7.44
N LEU A 69 13.51 -4.33 7.16
CA LEU A 69 12.11 -4.50 6.82
C LEU A 69 11.73 -3.46 5.78
N ASN A 70 10.74 -3.76 4.96
CA ASN A 70 10.14 -2.82 4.03
C ASN A 70 8.63 -3.02 4.00
N ASN A 71 7.92 -1.96 3.64
CA ASN A 71 6.49 -1.97 3.41
C ASN A 71 6.16 -0.91 2.36
N THR A 72 5.32 -1.24 1.39
CA THR A 72 4.67 -0.25 0.54
C THR A 72 3.76 0.62 1.40
N VAL A 73 3.81 1.95 1.26
CA VAL A 73 2.86 2.87 1.94
C VAL A 73 1.69 3.20 1.03
N ALA A 74 1.98 3.52 -0.22
CA ALA A 74 0.99 3.67 -1.28
C ALA A 74 1.70 3.43 -2.63
N ALA A 75 1.28 2.40 -3.36
CA ALA A 75 1.78 2.15 -4.71
C ALA A 75 1.09 3.12 -5.69
N SER A 76 1.76 4.21 -6.07
CA SER A 76 1.13 5.38 -6.72
C SER A 76 0.36 5.14 -8.03
N PRO A 77 0.67 4.18 -8.92
CA PRO A 77 -0.29 3.87 -9.98
C PRO A 77 -1.45 2.99 -9.47
N ARG A 78 -1.18 2.07 -8.53
CA ARG A 78 -2.14 1.04 -8.11
C ARG A 78 -3.22 1.55 -7.17
N ILE A 79 -2.91 2.57 -6.36
CA ILE A 79 -3.89 3.14 -5.41
C ILE A 79 -4.97 3.96 -6.12
N LEU A 80 -4.70 4.48 -7.32
CA LEU A 80 -5.66 5.25 -8.09
C LEU A 80 -6.80 4.38 -8.62
N ILE A 81 -6.51 3.14 -9.04
CA ILE A 81 -7.51 2.20 -9.58
C ILE A 81 -8.71 2.02 -8.64
N PRO A 82 -8.54 1.59 -7.37
CA PRO A 82 -9.67 1.45 -6.47
C PRO A 82 -10.30 2.79 -6.09
N ILE A 83 -9.58 3.92 -6.10
CA ILE A 83 -10.20 5.23 -5.87
C ILE A 83 -11.18 5.55 -7.02
N LEU A 84 -10.76 5.35 -8.27
CA LEU A 84 -11.59 5.60 -9.44
C LEU A 84 -12.77 4.62 -9.49
N GLU A 85 -12.55 3.32 -9.30
CA GLU A 85 -13.60 2.30 -9.38
C GLU A 85 -14.63 2.38 -8.24
N LEU A 86 -14.19 2.65 -7.00
CA LEU A 86 -15.09 2.67 -5.83
C LEU A 86 -15.88 3.97 -5.70
N TYR A 87 -15.38 5.08 -6.26
CA TYR A 87 -15.97 6.41 -6.09
C TYR A 87 -16.51 7.00 -7.40
N GLN A 88 -16.56 6.22 -8.49
CA GLN A 88 -17.22 6.62 -9.73
C GLN A 88 -18.73 6.73 -9.54
N ASN A 89 -19.30 7.82 -10.05
CA ASN A 89 -20.72 8.12 -10.06
C ASN A 89 -21.35 7.70 -11.41
N GLU A 90 -22.69 7.67 -11.48
CA GLU A 90 -23.40 7.24 -12.70
C GLU A 90 -23.15 8.12 -13.92
N ASP A 91 -22.84 9.40 -13.72
CA ASP A 91 -22.51 10.38 -14.76
C ASP A 91 -21.04 10.31 -15.21
N GLY A 92 -20.24 9.39 -14.63
CA GLY A 92 -18.83 9.22 -14.92
C GLY A 92 -17.89 10.10 -14.08
N SER A 93 -18.41 11.04 -13.29
CA SER A 93 -17.62 11.80 -12.33
C SER A 93 -17.10 10.90 -11.19
N VAL A 94 -16.08 11.34 -10.46
CA VAL A 94 -15.50 10.60 -9.33
C VAL A 94 -15.58 11.46 -8.07
N THR A 95 -16.25 10.94 -7.05
CA THR A 95 -16.31 11.56 -5.73
C THR A 95 -14.93 11.48 -5.07
N VAL A 96 -14.38 12.62 -4.64
CA VAL A 96 -13.10 12.67 -3.94
C VAL A 96 -13.30 12.22 -2.48
N PRO A 97 -12.59 11.16 -2.02
CA PRO A 97 -12.64 10.74 -0.62
C PRO A 97 -12.32 11.91 0.31
N GLU A 98 -13.07 12.05 1.41
CA GLU A 98 -12.96 13.20 2.32
C GLU A 98 -11.52 13.45 2.78
N VAL A 99 -10.78 12.37 3.08
CA VAL A 99 -9.38 12.42 3.51
C VAL A 99 -8.42 12.97 2.45
N LEU A 100 -8.80 12.96 1.17
CA LEU A 100 -7.99 13.47 0.06
C LEU A 100 -8.31 14.93 -0.29
N ARG A 101 -9.50 15.44 0.07
CA ARG A 101 -9.95 16.80 -0.28
C ARG A 101 -8.97 17.92 0.13
N PRO A 102 -8.32 17.89 1.33
CA PRO A 102 -7.32 18.90 1.69
C PRO A 102 -6.12 18.96 0.74
N TYR A 103 -5.78 17.84 0.10
CA TYR A 103 -4.69 17.75 -0.88
C TYR A 103 -5.13 18.11 -2.30
N MET A 104 -6.44 18.22 -2.52
CA MET A 104 -7.08 18.52 -3.81
C MET A 104 -7.66 19.96 -3.84
N GLY A 105 -7.18 20.86 -2.98
CA GLY A 105 -7.68 22.24 -2.92
C GLY A 105 -9.15 22.35 -2.46
N GLY A 106 -9.64 21.36 -1.71
CA GLY A 106 -11.05 21.29 -1.28
C GLY A 106 -11.99 20.72 -2.34
N GLN A 107 -11.48 20.25 -3.48
CA GLN A 107 -12.31 19.65 -4.52
C GLN A 107 -13.01 18.38 -4.02
N GLU A 108 -14.33 18.31 -4.22
CA GLU A 108 -15.15 17.19 -3.76
C GLU A 108 -15.47 16.18 -4.87
N VAL A 109 -15.39 16.60 -6.13
CA VAL A 109 -15.72 15.79 -7.32
C VAL A 109 -14.74 16.08 -8.44
N ILE A 110 -14.29 15.04 -9.14
CA ILE A 110 -13.53 15.12 -10.41
C ILE A 110 -14.51 14.79 -11.55
N SER A 111 -14.62 15.68 -12.54
CA SER A 111 -15.50 15.53 -13.70
C SER A 111 -14.75 15.01 -14.93
#